data_AF-A0A1X0CQA4-F1
#
_entry.id   AF-A0A1X0CQA4-F1
#
_cell.length_a   1.000
_cell.length_b   1.000
_cell.length_c   1.000
_cell.angle_alpha   90.00
_cell.angle_beta   90.00
_cell.angle_gamma   90.00
#
_symmetry.space_group_name_H-M   'P 1'
#
loop_
_entity.id
_entity.type
_entity.pdbx_description
1 polymer ?
#
loop_
_entity_poly.entity_id
_entity_poly.type
_entity_poly.pdbx_seq_one_letter_code
_entity_poly.pdbx_strand_id
1 'polypeptide(L)'
;MSHRFQGRCRYCDESFTVSQGDGVFFHLLHCDRCGEAKPIGFEELGELHLRYLESLPNGHCLLDAHRDAYVRVHIAVEPVSTADYRAGVHALAGECGCGGRFRFDAPPRCPVCRSTRITLAQGSGNQSM
;
A
#
# COMPACT_ATOMS: atom_id res chain seq x y z
N MET A 1 -3.74 -5.17 -6.67
CA MET A 1 -2.67 -6.12 -6.31
C MET A 1 -1.37 -5.35 -6.32
N SER A 2 -0.49 -5.63 -5.37
CA SER A 2 0.84 -5.03 -5.34
C SER A 2 1.67 -5.67 -6.44
N HIS A 3 2.32 -4.87 -7.25
CA HIS A 3 3.20 -5.33 -8.32
C HIS A 3 4.63 -4.88 -8.04
N ARG A 4 5.58 -5.71 -8.46
CA ARG A 4 7.00 -5.37 -8.47
C ARG A 4 7.44 -5.22 -9.92
N PHE A 5 8.01 -4.07 -10.23
CA PHE A 5 8.51 -3.73 -11.55
C PHE A 5 10.01 -3.45 -11.49
N GLN A 6 10.71 -3.67 -12.59
CA GLN A 6 12.05 -3.12 -12.74
C GLN A 6 11.92 -1.64 -13.11
N GLY A 7 12.47 -0.76 -12.27
CA GLY A 7 12.53 0.67 -12.50
C GLY A 7 13.94 1.14 -12.82
N ARG A 8 14.06 2.22 -13.58
CA ARG A 8 15.33 2.93 -13.82
C ARG A 8 15.17 4.42 -13.51
N CYS A 9 16.07 4.97 -12.71
CA CYS A 9 16.07 6.38 -12.37
C CYS A 9 16.49 7.22 -13.58
N ARG A 10 15.71 8.25 -13.92
CA ARG A 10 16.03 9.15 -15.04
C ARG A 10 17.10 10.21 -14.72
N TYR A 11 17.62 10.22 -13.49
CA TYR A 11 18.61 11.21 -13.05
C TYR A 11 20.00 10.61 -12.87
N CYS A 12 20.12 9.56 -12.04
CA CYS A 12 21.40 8.90 -11.77
C CYS A 12 21.52 7.52 -12.44
N ASP A 13 20.56 7.17 -13.29
CA ASP A 13 20.57 5.94 -14.10
C ASP A 13 20.46 4.59 -13.35
N GLU A 14 20.38 4.65 -12.02
CA GLU A 14 20.24 3.50 -11.14
C GLU A 14 19.03 2.63 -11.49
N SER A 15 19.22 1.31 -11.55
CA SER A 15 18.16 0.35 -11.80
C SER A 15 17.79 -0.40 -10.53
N PHE A 16 16.52 -0.40 -10.16
CA PHE A 16 16.05 -0.95 -8.89
C PHE A 16 14.61 -1.45 -8.98
N THR A 17 14.23 -2.33 -8.05
CA THR A 17 12.85 -2.84 -7.97
C THR A 17 11.92 -1.78 -7.40
N VAL A 18 10.85 -1.48 -8.11
CA VAL A 18 9.77 -0.60 -7.65
C VAL A 18 8.58 -1.45 -7.23
N SER A 19 8.15 -1.31 -5.98
CA SER A 19 6.89 -1.89 -5.50
C SER A 19 5.79 -0.84 -5.64
N GLN A 20 4.63 -1.18 -6.22
CA GLN A 20 3.51 -0.25 -6.34
C GLN A 20 2.16 -0.97 -6.27
N GLY A 21 1.15 -0.26 -5.75
CA GLY A 21 -0.21 -0.76 -5.59
C GLY A 21 -0.41 -1.54 -4.30
N ASP A 22 -1.66 -1.67 -3.89
CA ASP A 22 -2.02 -2.38 -2.66
C ASP A 22 -2.11 -3.89 -2.86
N GLY A 23 -1.69 -4.61 -1.83
CA GLY A 23 -1.83 -6.06 -1.74
C GLY A 23 -3.29 -6.48 -1.55
N VAL A 24 -3.54 -7.78 -1.66
CA VAL A 24 -4.88 -8.32 -1.33
C VAL A 24 -5.15 -8.20 0.18
N PHE A 25 -4.10 -8.28 1.00
CA PHE A 25 -4.20 -8.34 2.47
C PHE A 25 -3.39 -7.24 3.18
N PHE A 26 -2.93 -6.23 2.44
CA PHE A 26 -2.10 -5.16 2.99
C PHE A 26 -2.17 -3.90 2.15
N HIS A 27 -1.92 -2.76 2.80
CA HIS A 27 -1.62 -1.49 2.15
C HIS A 27 -0.14 -1.36 1.90
N LEU A 28 0.27 -0.85 0.74
CA LEU A 28 1.68 -0.56 0.46
C LEU A 28 1.94 0.95 0.59
N LEU A 29 2.60 1.36 1.67
CA LEU A 29 3.00 2.74 1.89
C LEU A 29 4.45 2.94 1.44
N HIS A 30 4.80 4.19 1.14
CA HIS A 30 6.19 4.60 0.91
C HIS A 30 6.61 5.70 1.88
N CYS A 31 7.88 5.74 2.23
CA CYS A 31 8.44 6.86 2.97
C CYS A 31 8.51 8.10 2.08
N ASP A 32 7.95 9.22 2.55
CA ASP A 32 7.90 10.48 1.82
C ASP A 32 9.29 11.09 1.52
N ARG A 33 10.34 10.65 2.24
CA ARG A 33 11.73 11.11 2.06
C ARG A 33 12.61 10.18 1.26
N CYS A 34 12.75 8.91 1.67
CA CYS A 34 13.67 7.97 1.03
C CYS A 34 12.97 7.05 0.01
N GLY A 35 11.64 6.97 0.02
CA GLY A 35 10.87 6.08 -0.85
C GLY A 35 10.93 4.61 -0.47
N GLU A 36 11.42 4.27 0.73
CA GLU A 36 11.34 2.92 1.28
C GLU A 36 9.87 2.47 1.33
N ALA A 37 9.60 1.24 0.90
CA ALA A 37 8.27 0.67 0.90
C ALA A 37 8.02 -0.08 2.23
N LYS A 38 6.84 0.11 2.81
CA LYS A 38 6.39 -0.62 4.00
C LYS A 38 4.98 -1.18 3.77
N PRO A 39 4.82 -2.51 3.72
CA PRO A 39 3.50 -3.12 3.74
C PRO A 39 2.90 -3.02 5.16
N ILE A 40 1.63 -2.67 5.26
CA ILE A 40 0.85 -2.69 6.51
C ILE A 40 -0.27 -3.72 6.35
N GLY A 41 -0.20 -4.81 7.11
CA GLY A 41 -1.13 -5.92 7.01
C GLY A 41 -2.53 -5.56 7.54
N PHE A 42 -3.58 -6.11 6.92
CA PHE A 42 -4.95 -5.92 7.42
C PHE A 42 -5.17 -6.59 8.77
N GLU A 43 -4.47 -7.69 9.05
CA GLU A 43 -4.44 -8.33 10.38
C GLU A 43 -3.77 -7.42 11.42
N GLU A 44 -2.71 -6.70 11.04
CA GLU A 44 -2.00 -5.75 11.92
C GLU A 44 -2.89 -4.54 12.28
N LEU A 45 -3.74 -4.12 11.34
CA LEU A 45 -4.73 -3.07 11.56
C LEU A 45 -5.89 -3.52 12.48
N GLY A 46 -6.14 -4.82 12.59
CA GLY A 46 -7.16 -5.39 13.47
C GLY A 46 -8.53 -4.73 13.28
N GLU A 47 -9.14 -4.31 14.40
CA GLU A 47 -10.47 -3.69 14.41
C GLU A 47 -10.58 -2.44 13.53
N LEU A 48 -9.50 -1.67 13.38
CA LEU A 48 -9.50 -0.48 12.52
C LEU A 48 -9.83 -0.83 11.07
N HIS A 49 -9.35 -1.98 10.58
CA HIS A 49 -9.68 -2.46 9.25
C HIS A 49 -11.14 -2.92 9.15
N LEU A 50 -11.66 -3.61 10.17
CA LEU A 50 -13.06 -4.06 10.21
C LEU A 50 -14.03 -2.87 10.17
N ARG A 51 -13.76 -1.82 10.96
CA ARG A 51 -14.54 -0.57 10.96
C ARG A 51 -14.53 0.11 9.61
N TYR A 52 -13.41 0.03 8.88
CA TYR A 52 -13.33 0.59 7.54
C TYR A 52 -14.14 -0.25 6.54
N LEU A 53 -14.11 -1.59 6.64
CA LEU A 53 -14.93 -2.46 5.82
C LEU A 53 -16.42 -2.17 5.98
N GLU A 54 -16.92 -1.91 7.20
CA GLU A 54 -18.33 -1.51 7.43
C GLU A 54 -18.70 -0.20 6.73
N SER A 55 -17.76 0.73 6.60
CA SER A 55 -18.01 2.03 5.96
C SER A 55 -18.17 1.95 4.43
N LEU A 56 -17.72 0.87 3.81
CA LEU A 56 -17.72 0.71 2.35
C LEU A 56 -19.05 0.12 1.88
N PRO A 57 -19.67 0.55 0.78
CA PRO A 57 -20.88 -0.09 0.28
C PRO A 57 -20.63 -1.50 -0.31
N ASN A 58 -19.45 -1.72 -0.92
CA ASN A 58 -19.16 -2.88 -1.78
C ASN A 58 -17.95 -3.73 -1.35
N GLY A 59 -17.52 -3.64 -0.08
CA GLY A 59 -16.27 -4.24 0.38
C GLY A 59 -15.02 -3.46 -0.03
N HIS A 60 -13.85 -3.91 0.42
CA HIS A 60 -12.57 -3.29 0.08
C HIS A 60 -12.01 -3.81 -1.24
N CYS A 61 -12.19 -5.10 -1.54
CA CYS A 61 -11.76 -5.69 -2.82
C CYS A 61 -12.62 -6.90 -3.18
N LEU A 62 -12.89 -7.08 -4.48
CA LEU A 62 -13.67 -8.21 -4.99
C LEU A 62 -13.03 -9.58 -4.67
N LEU A 63 -11.69 -9.64 -4.59
CA LEU A 63 -10.94 -10.87 -4.32
C LEU A 63 -11.12 -11.39 -2.89
N ASP A 64 -11.53 -10.52 -1.97
CA ASP A 64 -11.79 -10.85 -0.56
C ASP A 64 -13.27 -10.66 -0.19
N ALA A 65 -14.15 -10.49 -1.18
CA ALA A 65 -15.55 -10.14 -0.97
C ALA A 65 -16.29 -11.12 -0.05
N HIS A 66 -15.93 -12.41 -0.05
CA HIS A 66 -16.53 -13.39 0.87
C HIS A 66 -16.09 -13.18 2.32
N ARG A 67 -14.83 -12.80 2.57
CA ARG A 67 -14.33 -12.49 3.91
C ARG A 67 -14.89 -11.15 4.40
N ASP A 68 -14.92 -10.14 3.52
CA ASP A 68 -15.50 -8.83 3.81
C ASP A 68 -17.01 -8.93 4.11
N ALA A 69 -17.74 -9.76 3.34
CA ALA A 69 -19.16 -10.05 3.60
C ALA A 69 -19.36 -10.81 4.91
N TYR A 70 -18.47 -11.74 5.25
CA TYR A 70 -18.52 -12.44 6.54
C TYR A 70 -18.37 -11.46 7.71
N VAL A 71 -17.37 -10.58 7.66
CA VAL A 71 -17.15 -9.53 8.68
C VAL A 71 -18.41 -8.68 8.86
N ARG A 72 -19.00 -8.17 7.76
CA ARG A 72 -20.21 -7.33 7.81
C ARG A 72 -21.41 -7.97 8.46
N VAL A 73 -21.60 -9.26 8.23
CA VAL A 73 -22.75 -9.97 8.77
C VAL A 73 -22.55 -10.37 10.24
N HIS A 74 -21.30 -10.56 10.68
CA HIS A 74 -21.00 -11.19 11.98
C HIS A 74 -20.33 -10.27 13.00
N ILE A 75 -19.86 -9.09 12.62
CA ILE A 75 -19.09 -8.19 13.48
C ILE A 75 -19.77 -6.83 13.57
N ALA A 76 -20.35 -6.52 14.72
CA ALA A 76 -20.92 -5.20 15.00
C ALA A 76 -19.81 -4.24 15.45
N VAL A 77 -19.30 -3.42 14.53
CA VAL A 77 -18.34 -2.35 14.82
C VAL A 77 -18.82 -1.02 14.24
N GLU A 78 -18.55 0.09 14.92
CA GLU A 78 -18.91 1.41 14.40
C GLU A 78 -18.04 1.78 13.19
N PRO A 79 -18.64 2.19 12.06
CA PRO A 79 -17.87 2.52 10.87
C PRO A 79 -16.93 3.70 11.13
N VAL A 80 -15.79 3.70 10.44
CA VAL A 80 -14.81 4.79 10.49
C VAL A 80 -14.71 5.46 9.13
N SER A 81 -14.44 6.77 9.09
CA SER A 81 -14.27 7.47 7.82
C SER A 81 -12.99 7.03 7.11
N THR A 82 -12.93 7.18 5.78
CA THR A 82 -11.69 6.93 5.02
C THR A 82 -10.52 7.79 5.50
N ALA A 83 -10.80 9.02 5.96
CA ALA A 83 -9.77 9.93 6.48
C ALA A 83 -9.17 9.40 7.79
N ASP A 84 -10.03 9.00 8.73
CA ASP A 84 -9.61 8.46 10.03
C ASP A 84 -8.92 7.11 9.88
N TYR A 85 -9.41 6.26 8.97
CA TYR A 85 -8.75 5.01 8.61
C TYR A 85 -7.33 5.25 8.09
N ARG A 86 -7.17 6.18 7.14
CA ARG A 86 -5.84 6.54 6.61
C ARG A 86 -4.92 7.09 7.69
N ALA A 87 -5.44 7.92 8.60
CA ALA A 87 -4.68 8.43 9.73
C ALA A 87 -4.23 7.30 10.67
N GLY A 88 -5.10 6.34 10.96
CA GLY A 88 -4.76 5.16 11.77
C GLY A 88 -3.70 4.27 11.10
N VAL A 89 -3.79 4.05 9.79
CA VAL A 89 -2.74 3.34 9.04
C VAL A 89 -1.40 4.09 9.10
N HIS A 90 -1.41 5.43 8.96
CA HIS A 90 -0.19 6.24 9.10
C HIS A 90 0.41 6.16 10.50
N ALA A 91 -0.43 6.18 11.54
CA ALA A 91 0.01 6.05 12.93
C ALA A 91 0.67 4.69 13.19
N LEU A 92 0.06 3.60 12.70
CA LEU A 92 0.63 2.26 12.80
C LEU A 92 1.94 2.13 12.00
N ALA A 93 2.00 2.71 10.81
CA ALA A 93 3.19 2.67 9.96
C ALA A 93 4.38 3.40 10.60
N GLY A 94 4.14 4.46 11.37
CA GLY A 94 5.15 5.17 12.13
C GLY A 94 6.19 5.90 11.26
N GLU A 95 7.36 6.13 11.85
CA GLU A 95 8.47 6.83 11.19
C GLU A 95 9.41 5.84 10.49
N CYS A 96 9.96 6.28 9.36
CA CYS A 96 11.01 5.57 8.66
C CYS A 96 12.38 5.86 9.30
N GLY A 97 13.30 4.91 9.28
CA GLY A 97 14.65 5.06 9.83
C GLY A 97 15.47 6.22 9.24
N CYS A 98 15.08 6.76 8.07
CA CYS A 98 15.66 7.98 7.50
C CYS A 98 15.10 9.29 8.08
N GLY A 99 14.17 9.21 9.05
CA GLY A 99 13.45 10.36 9.63
C GLY A 99 12.32 10.91 8.76
N GLY A 100 11.81 10.10 7.82
CA GLY A 100 10.62 10.41 7.02
C GLY A 100 9.37 9.70 7.55
N ARG A 101 8.22 9.91 6.88
CA ARG A 101 6.95 9.28 7.27
C ARG A 101 6.41 8.40 6.15
N PHE A 102 5.87 7.24 6.51
CA PHE A 102 5.19 6.37 5.57
C PHE A 102 3.81 6.94 5.23
N ARG A 103 3.53 7.08 3.93
CA ARG A 103 2.27 7.64 3.43
C ARG A 103 1.74 6.86 2.23
N PHE A 104 0.42 6.93 2.05
CA PHE A 104 -0.28 6.30 0.92
C PHE A 104 0.04 6.96 -0.42
N ASP A 105 0.22 8.28 -0.41
CA ASP A 105 0.45 9.12 -1.57
C ASP A 105 1.94 9.39 -1.83
N ALA A 106 2.83 8.87 -0.97
CA ALA A 106 4.25 8.95 -1.20
C ALA A 106 4.64 8.06 -2.39
N PRO A 107 5.35 8.61 -3.39
CA PRO A 107 5.81 7.83 -4.52
C PRO A 107 7.06 7.01 -4.15
N PRO A 108 7.33 5.91 -4.88
CA PRO A 108 8.65 5.28 -4.83
C PRO A 108 9.72 6.29 -5.26
N ARG A 109 10.91 6.16 -4.69
CA ARG A 109 12.06 7.02 -4.99
C ARG A 109 13.27 6.18 -5.31
N CYS A 110 14.16 6.75 -6.13
CA CYS A 110 15.46 6.13 -6.38
C CYS A 110 16.26 6.00 -5.07
N PRO A 111 16.81 4.81 -4.76
CA PRO A 111 17.55 4.59 -3.51
C PRO A 111 18.85 5.40 -3.43
N VAL A 112 19.41 5.78 -4.58
CA VAL A 112 20.67 6.55 -4.65
C VAL A 112 20.43 8.05 -4.56
N CYS A 113 19.57 8.61 -5.41
CA CYS A 113 19.41 10.07 -5.52
C CYS A 113 18.06 10.61 -5.01
N ARG A 114 17.15 9.76 -4.52
CA ARG A 114 15.81 10.09 -3.99
C ARG A 114 14.85 10.74 -5.00
N SER A 115 15.23 10.79 -6.27
CA SER A 115 14.39 11.26 -7.36
C SER A 115 13.15 10.38 -7.53
N THR A 116 12.02 11.02 -7.81
CA THR A 116 10.76 10.37 -8.19
C THR A 116 10.64 10.15 -9.69
N ARG A 117 11.61 10.62 -10.49
CA ARG A 117 11.63 10.44 -11.94
C ARG A 117 12.15 9.04 -12.26
N ILE A 118 11.23 8.09 -12.36
CA ILE A 118 11.52 6.67 -12.58
C ILE A 118 10.77 6.20 -13.82
N THR A 119 11.47 5.51 -14.72
CA THR A 119 10.85 4.77 -15.82
C THR A 119 10.63 3.34 -15.37
N LEU A 120 9.41 2.83 -15.50
CA LEU A 120 9.09 1.42 -15.23
C LEU A 120 9.25 0.62 -16.52
N ALA A 121 10.08 -0.40 -16.50
CA ALA A 121 10.06 -1.43 -17.54
C ALA A 121 8.94 -2.41 -17.17
N GLN A 122 7.98 -2.60 -18.07
CA GLN A 122 7.03 -3.71 -17.91
C GLN A 122 7.81 -5.00 -18.05
N GLY A 123 7.82 -5.81 -16.99
CA GLY A 123 8.34 -7.17 -17.10
C GLY A 123 7.52 -7.92 -18.15
N SER A 124 8.19 -8.49 -19.15
CA SER A 124 7.61 -9.44 -20.08
C SER A 124 7.14 -10.67 -19.30
N GLY A 125 5.90 -10.61 -18.79
CA GLY A 125 5.19 -11.80 -18.36
C GLY A 125 4.81 -12.58 -19.62
N ASN A 126 5.53 -13.67 -19.88
CA ASN A 126 5.11 -14.67 -20.84
C ASN A 126 3.74 -15.19 -20.38
N GLN A 127 2.67 -14.73 -21.04
CA GLN A 127 1.36 -15.38 -20.97
C GLN A 127 1.44 -16.58 -21.91
N SER A 128 1.95 -17.71 -21.41
CA SER A 128 1.76 -18.99 -22.07
C SER A 128 0.38 -19.50 -21.70
N MET A 129 -0.49 -19.55 -22.72
CA MET A 129 -1.72 -20.35 -22.75
C MET A 129 -1.40 -21.84 -22.59
#